data_AF-A0A959LKQ3-F1
#
_entry.id   AF-A0A959LKQ3-F1
#
_cell.length_a   1.000
_cell.length_b   1.000
_cell.length_c   1.000
_cell.angle_alpha   90.00
_cell.angle_beta   90.00
_cell.angle_gamma   90.00
#
_symmetry.space_group_name_H-M   'P 1'
#
loop_
_entity.id
_entity.type
_entity.pdbx_description
1 polymer ?
#
loop_
_entity_poly.entity_id
_entity_poly.type
_entity_poly.pdbx_seq_one_letter_code
_entity_poly.pdbx_strand_id
1 'polypeptide(L)'
;EIIALAKEIQAAGATIINTGIAWHESRVPTIVTSVPRAAFAEMTATVRRHVDIPVAASNRINSPEVGEELLANGTADLIAMARPFLADPDFVAKAADGRADAINTCIACNQACLDHSFGDKRATCLVNPRACHERELVLVPSPIRRKVAIVGAGPAGLAAAVAAGERNFDVTVFEERDHFGGQFALAMQIPGKEEFKETLRYFTTRMK
;
A
#
# COMPACT_ATOMS: atom_id res chain seq x y z
N GLU A 1 28.40 10.51 -11.63
CA GLU A 1 27.46 11.65 -11.56
C GLU A 1 26.60 11.61 -10.30
N ILE A 2 25.68 10.65 -10.13
CA ILE A 2 24.77 10.60 -8.96
C ILE A 2 25.50 10.64 -7.60
N ILE A 3 26.57 9.87 -7.42
CA ILE A 3 27.35 9.90 -6.17
C ILE A 3 28.08 11.23 -5.95
N ALA A 4 28.57 11.87 -7.01
CA ALA A 4 29.19 13.19 -6.90
C ALA A 4 28.14 14.22 -6.45
N LEU A 5 26.98 14.23 -7.09
CA LEU A 5 25.86 15.09 -6.72
C LEU A 5 25.39 14.84 -5.27
N ALA A 6 25.28 13.58 -4.84
CA ALA A 6 24.88 13.24 -3.47
C ALA A 6 25.85 13.85 -2.44
N LYS A 7 27.16 13.78 -2.69
CA LYS A 7 28.18 14.40 -1.84
C LYS A 7 28.12 15.93 -1.86
N GLU A 8 27.89 16.53 -3.02
CA GLU A 8 27.72 17.99 -3.14
C GLU A 8 26.48 18.48 -2.39
N ILE A 9 25.35 17.76 -2.49
CA ILE A 9 24.12 18.07 -1.75
C ILE A 9 24.29 17.88 -0.24
N GLN A 10 25.02 16.86 0.20
CA GLN A 10 25.42 16.72 1.61
C GLN A 10 26.26 17.94 2.05
N ALA A 11 27.29 18.30 1.28
CA ALA A 11 28.15 19.44 1.61
C ALA A 11 27.39 20.78 1.61
N ALA A 12 26.34 20.89 0.80
CA ALA A 12 25.42 22.04 0.79
C ALA A 12 24.48 22.10 2.02
N GLY A 13 24.50 21.08 2.90
CA GLY A 13 23.77 21.08 4.16
C GLY A 13 22.48 20.26 4.18
N ALA A 14 22.26 19.37 3.21
CA ALA A 14 21.13 18.44 3.26
C ALA A 14 21.20 17.55 4.51
N THR A 15 20.06 17.31 5.15
CA THR A 15 19.98 16.47 6.36
C THR A 15 19.66 15.01 6.04
N ILE A 16 18.93 14.76 4.95
CA ILE A 16 18.49 13.43 4.51
C ILE A 16 18.52 13.42 2.97
N ILE A 17 18.91 12.30 2.37
CA ILE A 17 18.73 12.05 0.94
C ILE A 17 17.61 11.02 0.75
N ASN A 18 16.60 11.37 -0.04
CA ASN A 18 15.59 10.42 -0.48
C ASN A 18 15.88 10.00 -1.92
N THR A 19 15.83 8.69 -2.21
CA THR A 19 16.07 8.21 -3.57
C THR A 19 14.86 8.42 -4.47
N GLY A 20 15.09 8.96 -5.66
CA GLY A 20 14.12 8.97 -6.76
C GLY A 20 14.54 7.99 -7.84
N ILE A 21 13.61 7.16 -8.31
CA ILE A 21 13.90 6.14 -9.32
C ILE A 21 13.29 6.53 -10.68
N ALA A 22 14.18 6.72 -11.65
CA ALA A 22 13.87 7.03 -13.04
C ALA A 22 13.02 8.31 -13.23
N TRP A 23 12.47 8.45 -14.43
CA TRP A 23 11.77 9.64 -14.94
C TRP A 23 10.39 9.22 -15.45
N HIS A 24 9.45 10.16 -15.59
CA HIS A 24 8.12 9.87 -16.14
C HIS A 24 8.16 9.32 -17.58
N GLU A 25 9.17 9.71 -18.37
CA GLU A 25 9.39 9.24 -19.74
C GLU A 25 10.08 7.87 -19.82
N SER A 26 10.48 7.30 -18.67
CA SER A 26 11.12 5.99 -18.61
C SER A 26 10.21 4.91 -19.18
N ARG A 27 10.73 4.14 -20.14
CA ARG A 27 10.05 2.96 -20.68
C ARG A 27 10.16 1.73 -19.78
N VAL A 28 11.00 1.79 -18.74
CA VAL A 28 11.13 0.74 -17.73
C VAL A 28 10.16 1.04 -16.58
N PRO A 29 9.24 0.11 -16.23
CA PRO A 29 8.31 0.33 -15.13
C PRO A 29 9.02 0.39 -13.78
N THR A 30 8.67 1.37 -12.94
CA THR A 30 9.30 1.57 -11.62
C THR A 30 8.36 1.42 -10.44
N ILE A 31 7.04 1.46 -10.66
CA ILE A 31 6.06 1.52 -9.57
C ILE A 31 4.82 0.63 -9.74
N VAL A 32 4.54 0.09 -10.93
CA VAL A 32 3.34 -0.75 -11.21
C VAL A 32 3.43 -2.12 -10.53
N THR A 33 2.31 -2.86 -10.41
CA THR A 33 2.20 -4.15 -9.70
C THR A 33 3.20 -5.23 -10.14
N SER A 34 3.61 -5.27 -11.41
CA SER A 34 4.59 -6.26 -11.90
C SER A 34 6.04 -5.99 -11.46
N VAL A 35 6.35 -4.81 -10.93
CA VAL A 35 7.68 -4.51 -10.38
C VAL A 35 7.86 -5.28 -9.06
N PRO A 36 8.96 -5.99 -8.79
CA PRO A 36 9.11 -6.66 -7.49
C PRO A 36 9.11 -5.68 -6.31
N ARG A 37 8.75 -6.17 -5.12
CA ARG A 37 8.92 -5.38 -3.88
C ARG A 37 10.40 -5.00 -3.73
N ALA A 38 10.67 -3.76 -3.32
CA ALA A 38 12.02 -3.22 -3.11
C ALA A 38 13.00 -3.38 -4.30
N ALA A 39 12.50 -3.50 -5.55
CA ALA A 39 13.33 -3.81 -6.72
C ALA A 39 14.53 -2.87 -6.97
N PHE A 40 14.49 -1.65 -6.41
CA PHE A 40 15.53 -0.63 -6.61
C PHE A 40 16.33 -0.33 -5.34
N ALA A 41 16.20 -1.12 -4.28
CA ALA A 41 16.83 -0.85 -3.00
C ALA A 41 18.36 -0.80 -3.08
N GLU A 42 19.00 -1.57 -3.97
CA GLU A 42 20.45 -1.54 -4.16
C GLU A 42 20.96 -0.18 -4.70
N MET A 43 20.15 0.56 -5.44
CA MET A 43 20.48 1.93 -5.85
C MET A 43 20.58 2.84 -4.61
N THR A 44 19.70 2.62 -3.62
CA THR A 44 19.75 3.31 -2.32
C THR A 44 21.00 2.93 -1.55
N ALA A 45 21.29 1.62 -1.42
CA ALA A 45 22.50 1.14 -0.75
C ALA A 45 23.76 1.75 -1.36
N THR A 46 23.80 1.89 -2.68
CA THR A 46 24.93 2.50 -3.39
C THR A 46 25.12 3.96 -3.00
N VAL A 47 24.06 4.76 -2.91
CA VAL A 47 24.17 6.15 -2.45
C VAL A 47 24.58 6.19 -0.98
N ARG A 48 23.92 5.39 -0.13
CA ARG A 48 24.18 5.31 1.31
C ARG A 48 25.64 5.01 1.64
N ARG A 49 26.31 4.13 0.90
CA ARG A 49 27.75 3.81 1.09
C ARG A 49 28.70 4.98 0.85
N HIS A 50 28.24 6.09 0.27
CA HIS A 50 29.09 7.21 -0.16
C HIS A 50 28.75 8.56 0.49
N VAL A 51 27.81 8.58 1.44
CA VAL A 51 27.37 9.77 2.18
C VAL A 51 27.28 9.45 3.68
N ASP A 52 27.40 10.47 4.52
CA ASP A 52 27.38 10.37 5.98
C ASP A 52 26.00 10.72 6.59
N ILE A 53 25.08 11.22 5.76
CA ILE A 53 23.71 11.56 6.16
C ILE A 53 22.73 10.42 5.83
N PRO A 54 21.62 10.28 6.59
CA PRO A 54 20.63 9.24 6.35
C PRO A 54 20.09 9.19 4.91
N VAL A 55 19.97 7.99 4.36
CA VAL A 55 19.40 7.77 3.03
C VAL A 55 18.12 6.93 3.11
N ALA A 56 17.04 7.44 2.51
CA ALA A 56 15.74 6.78 2.48
C ALA A 56 15.55 5.95 1.20
N ALA A 57 15.19 4.68 1.34
CA ALA A 57 14.78 3.83 0.23
C ALA A 57 13.31 4.04 -0.12
N SER A 58 13.01 4.11 -1.42
CA SER A 58 11.65 4.24 -1.94
C SER A 58 11.28 3.09 -2.89
N ASN A 59 10.10 3.22 -3.50
CA ASN A 59 9.58 2.36 -4.58
C ASN A 59 9.28 0.91 -4.18
N ARG A 60 7.99 0.56 -4.27
CA ARG A 60 7.49 -0.81 -4.05
C ARG A 60 7.91 -1.43 -2.71
N ILE A 61 8.06 -0.59 -1.69
CA ILE A 61 8.12 -1.01 -0.29
C ILE A 61 6.72 -0.77 0.29
N ASN A 62 5.99 -1.85 0.55
CA ASN A 62 4.57 -1.80 0.91
C ASN A 62 4.19 -2.80 2.02
N SER A 63 5.17 -3.46 2.65
CA SER A 63 4.94 -4.27 3.84
C SER A 63 6.00 -3.95 4.91
N PRO A 64 5.63 -4.04 6.20
CA PRO A 64 6.58 -3.78 7.29
C PRO A 64 7.80 -4.69 7.21
N GLU A 65 7.63 -5.95 6.83
CA GLU A 65 8.71 -6.94 6.78
C GLU A 65 9.78 -6.55 5.77
N VAL A 66 9.37 -6.06 4.59
CA VAL A 66 10.32 -5.60 3.57
C VAL A 66 11.02 -4.32 4.02
N GLY A 67 10.29 -3.39 4.66
CA GLY A 67 10.91 -2.19 5.23
C GLY A 67 11.95 -2.55 6.29
N GLU A 68 11.59 -3.42 7.23
CA GLU A 68 12.46 -3.88 8.32
C GLU A 68 13.70 -4.61 7.79
N GLU A 69 13.54 -5.49 6.79
CA GLU A 69 14.68 -6.18 6.18
C GLU A 69 15.71 -5.19 5.62
N LEU A 70 15.26 -4.15 4.90
CA LEU A 70 16.13 -3.12 4.33
C LEU A 70 16.83 -2.25 5.38
N LEU A 71 16.18 -2.02 6.52
CA LEU A 71 16.77 -1.29 7.64
C LEU A 71 17.81 -2.18 8.35
N ALA A 72 17.43 -3.41 8.70
CA ALA A 72 18.25 -4.35 9.45
C ALA A 72 19.53 -4.75 8.69
N ASN A 73 19.47 -4.85 7.36
CA ASN A 73 20.64 -5.18 6.54
C ASN A 73 21.48 -3.95 6.13
N GLY A 74 21.10 -2.74 6.54
CA GLY A 74 21.82 -1.50 6.24
C GLY A 74 21.72 -1.03 4.80
N THR A 75 20.70 -1.47 4.04
CA THR A 75 20.41 -0.98 2.69
C THR A 75 19.93 0.47 2.71
N ALA A 76 19.17 0.84 3.73
CA ALA A 76 18.66 2.20 3.94
C ALA A 76 18.64 2.55 5.43
N ASP A 77 18.63 3.84 5.75
CA ASP A 77 18.44 4.33 7.12
C ASP A 77 16.96 4.68 7.39
N LEU A 78 16.19 4.89 6.33
CA LEU A 78 14.77 5.26 6.36
C LEU A 78 14.01 4.58 5.22
N ILE A 79 12.71 4.43 5.39
CA ILE A 79 11.81 3.90 4.35
C ILE A 79 10.82 4.97 3.93
N ALA A 80 10.87 5.36 2.65
CA ALA A 80 9.97 6.32 2.04
C ALA A 80 8.79 5.61 1.37
N MET A 81 7.59 5.78 1.94
CA MET A 81 6.34 5.25 1.41
C MET A 81 5.38 6.37 1.02
N ALA A 82 4.67 6.18 -0.10
CA ALA A 82 3.60 7.08 -0.54
C ALA A 82 2.27 6.33 -0.62
N ARG A 83 2.08 5.53 -1.67
CA ARG A 83 0.84 4.77 -1.91
C ARG A 83 0.42 3.82 -0.76
N PRO A 84 1.33 3.21 0.02
CA PRO A 84 0.94 2.48 1.22
C PRO A 84 0.10 3.31 2.19
N PHE A 85 0.36 4.61 2.36
CA PHE A 85 -0.43 5.47 3.23
C PHE A 85 -1.80 5.86 2.66
N LEU A 86 -1.95 5.85 1.33
CA LEU A 86 -3.30 5.92 0.72
C LEU A 86 -4.08 4.63 0.98
N ALA A 87 -3.43 3.48 0.91
CA ALA A 87 -4.08 2.19 1.16
C ALA A 87 -4.42 1.98 2.64
N ASP A 88 -3.54 2.39 3.55
CA ASP A 88 -3.75 2.28 4.99
C ASP A 88 -3.09 3.45 5.74
N PRO A 89 -3.86 4.41 6.27
CA PRO A 89 -3.30 5.50 7.08
C PRO A 89 -2.74 5.01 8.41
N ASP A 90 -3.17 3.84 8.90
CA ASP A 90 -2.72 3.26 10.17
C ASP A 90 -1.54 2.29 9.98
N PHE A 91 -0.91 2.27 8.80
CA PHE A 91 0.18 1.33 8.46
C PHE A 91 1.25 1.27 9.56
N VAL A 92 1.76 2.43 9.99
CA VAL A 92 2.84 2.52 10.98
C VAL A 92 2.37 2.04 12.35
N ALA A 93 1.17 2.45 12.78
CA ALA A 93 0.61 2.04 14.06
C ALA A 93 0.37 0.52 14.10
N LYS A 94 -0.21 -0.05 13.05
CA LYS A 94 -0.42 -1.50 12.93
C LYS A 94 0.90 -2.27 12.91
N ALA A 95 1.91 -1.77 12.21
CA ALA A 95 3.24 -2.38 12.19
C ALA A 95 3.86 -2.39 13.60
N ALA A 96 3.84 -1.26 14.30
CA ALA A 96 4.37 -1.12 15.66
C ALA A 96 3.66 -2.05 16.67
N ASP A 97 2.36 -2.28 16.48
CA ASP A 97 1.55 -3.17 17.32
C ASP A 97 1.69 -4.67 16.96
N GLY A 98 2.53 -5.03 15.98
CA GLY A 98 2.65 -6.42 15.50
C GLY A 98 1.43 -6.92 14.72
N ARG A 99 0.58 -6.02 14.22
CA ARG A 99 -0.65 -6.30 13.48
C ARG A 99 -0.49 -6.14 11.96
N ALA A 100 0.63 -6.63 11.43
CA ALA A 100 0.92 -6.53 9.99
C ALA A 100 -0.13 -7.23 9.12
N ASP A 101 -0.74 -8.30 9.64
CA ASP A 101 -1.85 -9.05 9.03
C ASP A 101 -3.17 -8.24 8.92
N ALA A 102 -3.27 -7.09 9.60
CA ALA A 102 -4.40 -6.16 9.54
C ALA A 102 -4.16 -4.95 8.62
N ILE A 103 -2.96 -4.79 8.06
CA ILE A 103 -2.62 -3.69 7.15
C ILE A 103 -3.37 -3.84 5.83
N ASN A 104 -4.00 -2.79 5.32
CA ASN A 104 -4.59 -2.77 3.98
C ASN A 104 -3.50 -2.48 2.93
N THR A 105 -2.82 -3.52 2.47
CA THR A 105 -1.63 -3.42 1.63
C THR A 105 -1.91 -2.73 0.30
N CYS A 106 -1.08 -1.75 -0.07
CA CYS A 106 -1.10 -1.17 -1.41
C CYS A 106 -0.69 -2.22 -2.46
N ILE A 107 -1.57 -2.53 -3.40
CA ILE A 107 -1.33 -3.50 -4.48
C ILE A 107 -0.65 -2.90 -5.73
N ALA A 108 -0.18 -1.65 -5.65
CA ALA A 108 0.52 -0.95 -6.73
C ALA A 108 -0.26 -0.86 -8.07
N CYS A 109 -1.59 -0.89 -8.02
CA CYS A 109 -2.45 -0.90 -9.21
C CYS A 109 -2.45 0.41 -9.99
N ASN A 110 -2.09 1.54 -9.35
CA ASN A 110 -2.09 2.90 -9.90
C ASN A 110 -3.47 3.48 -10.33
N GLN A 111 -4.49 2.64 -10.47
CA GLN A 111 -5.81 2.99 -11.02
C GLN A 111 -6.50 4.20 -10.38
N ALA A 112 -6.47 4.29 -9.05
CA ALA A 112 -7.22 5.31 -8.32
C ALA A 112 -6.34 6.46 -7.79
N CYS A 113 -5.03 6.24 -7.68
CA CYS A 113 -4.10 7.23 -7.20
C CYS A 113 -3.46 7.96 -8.39
N LEU A 114 -2.60 7.28 -9.12
CA LEU A 114 -1.78 7.87 -10.16
C LEU A 114 -2.58 8.15 -11.44
N ASP A 115 -3.37 7.19 -11.93
CA ASP A 115 -4.16 7.35 -13.16
C ASP A 115 -5.22 8.45 -13.00
N HIS A 116 -5.80 8.60 -11.81
CA HIS A 116 -6.66 9.73 -11.48
C HIS A 116 -5.88 11.05 -11.52
N SER A 117 -4.72 11.11 -10.87
CA SER A 117 -3.91 12.34 -10.82
C SER A 117 -3.46 12.78 -12.21
N PHE A 118 -3.09 11.84 -13.09
CA PHE A 118 -2.77 12.14 -14.49
C PHE A 118 -3.98 12.54 -15.34
N GLY A 119 -5.18 12.19 -14.90
CA GLY A 119 -6.44 12.58 -15.55
C GLY A 119 -7.13 13.78 -14.89
N ASP A 120 -6.40 14.60 -14.14
CA ASP A 120 -6.92 15.77 -13.40
C ASP A 120 -8.12 15.45 -12.46
N LYS A 121 -8.14 14.23 -11.92
CA LYS A 121 -9.10 13.77 -10.92
C LYS A 121 -8.42 13.73 -9.55
N ARG A 122 -9.22 13.91 -8.49
CA ARG A 122 -8.75 13.70 -7.12
C ARG A 122 -8.21 12.27 -6.97
N ALA A 123 -6.98 12.17 -6.47
CA ALA A 123 -6.39 10.91 -6.10
C ALA A 123 -7.23 10.24 -4.99
N THR A 124 -7.37 8.92 -5.07
CA THR A 124 -7.92 8.07 -4.00
C THR A 124 -7.21 6.71 -4.06
N CYS A 125 -7.80 5.66 -3.50
CA CYS A 125 -7.22 4.33 -3.49
C CYS A 125 -8.27 3.25 -3.81
N LEU A 126 -7.88 2.28 -4.63
CA LEU A 126 -8.74 1.15 -5.01
C LEU A 126 -9.15 0.32 -3.79
N VAL A 127 -8.21 0.08 -2.88
CA VAL A 127 -8.45 -0.75 -1.68
C VAL A 127 -8.92 0.08 -0.47
N ASN A 128 -8.87 1.41 -0.57
CA ASN A 128 -9.32 2.33 0.47
C ASN A 128 -10.05 3.53 -0.15
N PRO A 129 -11.37 3.44 -0.36
CA PRO A 129 -12.14 4.52 -0.97
C PRO A 129 -12.21 5.78 -0.10
N ARG A 130 -11.86 5.71 1.19
CA ARG A 130 -11.78 6.87 2.08
C ARG A 130 -10.51 7.69 1.87
N ALA A 131 -9.49 7.15 1.18
CA ALA A 131 -8.25 7.85 0.91
C ALA A 131 -8.54 9.17 0.19
N CYS A 132 -8.05 10.25 0.77
CA CYS A 132 -8.31 11.62 0.36
C CYS A 132 -9.78 12.05 0.42
N HIS A 133 -10.74 11.27 0.93
CA HIS A 133 -12.16 11.63 1.13
C HIS A 133 -12.58 11.56 2.61
N GLU A 134 -11.62 11.66 3.53
CA GLU A 134 -11.78 11.33 4.95
C GLU A 134 -12.85 12.17 5.64
N ARG A 135 -13.05 13.41 5.17
CA ARG A 135 -14.06 14.36 5.68
C ARG A 135 -15.44 14.18 5.07
N GLU A 136 -15.55 13.52 3.93
CA GLU A 136 -16.80 13.32 3.17
C GLU A 136 -17.38 11.92 3.45
N LEU A 137 -16.52 10.91 3.45
CA LEU A 137 -16.88 9.51 3.65
C LEU A 137 -16.62 9.10 5.11
N VAL A 138 -17.55 9.51 5.98
CA VAL A 138 -17.55 9.20 7.41
C VAL A 138 -18.51 8.05 7.69
N LEU A 139 -17.97 6.93 8.18
CA LEU A 139 -18.75 5.74 8.53
C LEU A 139 -19.32 5.89 9.95
N VAL A 140 -20.40 6.67 10.09
CA VAL A 140 -21.07 6.87 11.38
C VAL A 140 -21.77 5.57 11.83
N PRO A 141 -21.52 5.08 13.06
CA PRO A 141 -22.22 3.93 13.61
C PRO A 141 -23.73 4.13 13.67
N SER A 142 -24.48 3.10 13.29
CA SER A 142 -25.94 3.07 13.43
C SER A 142 -26.31 2.88 14.91
N PRO A 143 -27.24 3.69 15.46
CA PRO A 143 -27.73 3.49 16.83
C PRO A 143 -28.57 2.21 16.96
N ILE A 144 -29.06 1.67 15.83
CA ILE A 144 -29.85 0.44 15.79
C ILE A 144 -29.07 -0.62 15.02
N ARG A 145 -28.78 -1.75 15.69
CA ARG A 145 -28.13 -2.91 15.08
C ARG A 145 -29.17 -3.70 14.27
N ARG A 146 -29.13 -3.54 12.93
CA ARG A 146 -29.98 -4.29 11.99
C ARG A 146 -29.20 -5.42 11.35
N LYS A 147 -29.91 -6.48 10.96
CA LYS A 147 -29.35 -7.60 10.20
C LYS A 147 -29.19 -7.22 8.73
N VAL A 148 -28.04 -7.54 8.15
CA VAL A 148 -27.70 -7.27 6.74
C VAL A 148 -27.17 -8.56 6.12
N ALA A 149 -27.81 -9.01 5.05
CA ALA A 149 -27.33 -10.12 4.23
C ALA A 149 -26.57 -9.57 3.02
N ILE A 150 -25.36 -10.05 2.79
CA ILE A 150 -24.54 -9.71 1.62
C ILE A 150 -24.30 -10.99 0.83
N VAL A 151 -24.69 -11.02 -0.43
CA VAL A 151 -24.54 -12.19 -1.30
C VAL A 151 -23.35 -11.95 -2.24
N GLY A 152 -22.31 -12.76 -2.06
CA GLY A 152 -21.04 -12.72 -2.77
C GLY A 152 -19.89 -12.17 -1.90
N ALA A 153 -18.83 -12.96 -1.71
CA ALA A 153 -17.60 -12.56 -1.03
C ALA A 153 -16.50 -12.12 -2.02
N GLY A 154 -16.90 -11.44 -3.09
CA GLY A 154 -15.97 -10.67 -3.94
C GLY A 154 -15.57 -9.34 -3.30
N PRO A 155 -14.67 -8.55 -3.91
CA PRO A 155 -14.18 -7.29 -3.34
C PRO A 155 -15.30 -6.30 -2.99
N ALA A 156 -16.36 -6.23 -3.79
CA ALA A 156 -17.52 -5.38 -3.51
C ALA A 156 -18.27 -5.83 -2.24
N GLY A 157 -18.58 -7.12 -2.13
CA GLY A 157 -19.28 -7.68 -0.97
C GLY A 157 -18.45 -7.60 0.30
N LEU A 158 -17.15 -7.89 0.22
CA LEU A 158 -16.22 -7.78 1.35
C LEU A 158 -16.07 -6.33 1.83
N ALA A 159 -15.92 -5.36 0.93
CA ALA A 159 -15.88 -3.94 1.29
C ALA A 159 -17.19 -3.49 1.95
N ALA A 160 -18.34 -3.91 1.41
CA ALA A 160 -19.64 -3.62 1.98
C ALA A 160 -19.81 -4.27 3.38
N ALA A 161 -19.34 -5.50 3.56
CA ALA A 161 -19.41 -6.22 4.82
C ALA A 161 -18.60 -5.53 5.92
N VAL A 162 -17.35 -5.19 5.62
CA VAL A 162 -16.48 -4.48 6.57
C VAL A 162 -17.07 -3.12 6.92
N ALA A 163 -17.49 -2.32 5.94
CA ALA A 163 -18.07 -1.01 6.20
C ALA A 163 -19.40 -1.08 6.98
N ALA A 164 -20.25 -2.09 6.72
CA ALA A 164 -21.46 -2.31 7.49
C ALA A 164 -21.16 -2.76 8.93
N GLY A 165 -20.18 -3.64 9.12
CA GLY A 165 -19.71 -4.05 10.46
C GLY A 165 -19.18 -2.88 11.28
N GLU A 166 -18.34 -2.02 10.70
CA GLU A 166 -17.85 -0.79 11.32
C GLU A 166 -18.98 0.17 11.73
N ARG A 167 -20.11 0.11 11.00
CA ARG A 167 -21.31 0.89 11.29
C ARG A 167 -22.29 0.19 12.25
N ASN A 168 -21.87 -0.85 12.97
CA ASN A 168 -22.67 -1.57 13.97
C ASN A 168 -23.86 -2.36 13.38
N PHE A 169 -23.75 -2.86 12.14
CA PHE A 169 -24.73 -3.80 11.58
C PHE A 169 -24.35 -5.25 11.90
N ASP A 170 -25.35 -6.12 12.01
CA ASP A 170 -25.18 -7.57 12.15
C ASP A 170 -25.09 -8.19 10.74
N VAL A 171 -23.88 -8.41 10.25
CA VAL A 171 -23.62 -8.76 8.85
C VAL A 171 -23.47 -10.27 8.68
N THR A 172 -24.17 -10.84 7.69
CA THR A 172 -23.97 -12.21 7.22
C THR A 172 -23.58 -12.17 5.75
N VAL A 173 -22.43 -12.75 5.41
CA VAL A 173 -21.95 -12.87 4.03
C VAL A 173 -22.19 -14.29 3.53
N PHE A 174 -22.81 -14.41 2.36
CA PHE A 174 -23.04 -15.68 1.68
C PHE A 174 -22.10 -15.78 0.48
N GLU A 175 -21.36 -16.86 0.36
CA GLU A 175 -20.50 -17.15 -0.78
C GLU A 175 -20.69 -18.62 -1.15
N GLU A 176 -20.71 -18.89 -2.46
CA GLU A 176 -20.87 -20.25 -2.97
C GLU A 176 -19.56 -21.05 -2.85
N ARG A 177 -18.41 -20.39 -3.01
CA ARG A 177 -17.08 -20.99 -2.90
C ARG A 177 -16.68 -21.20 -1.44
N ASP A 178 -15.70 -22.07 -1.24
CA ASP A 178 -15.05 -22.35 0.05
C ASP A 178 -14.01 -21.28 0.46
N HIS A 179 -13.82 -20.25 -0.36
CA HIS A 179 -12.88 -19.16 -0.11
C HIS A 179 -13.45 -17.80 -0.54
N PHE A 180 -12.96 -16.73 0.09
CA PHE A 180 -13.26 -15.36 -0.32
C PHE A 180 -12.50 -14.95 -1.60
N GLY A 181 -12.98 -13.88 -2.24
CA GLY A 181 -12.22 -13.10 -3.21
C GLY A 181 -12.91 -12.91 -4.55
N GLY A 182 -13.89 -13.73 -4.91
CA GLY A 182 -14.56 -13.63 -6.21
C GLY A 182 -13.55 -13.53 -7.36
N GLN A 183 -13.67 -12.52 -8.23
CA GLN A 183 -12.73 -12.32 -9.33
C GLN A 183 -11.30 -11.93 -8.90
N PHE A 184 -11.08 -11.42 -7.69
CA PHE A 184 -9.71 -11.18 -7.20
C PHE A 184 -8.94 -12.48 -6.99
N ALA A 185 -9.63 -13.59 -6.66
CA ALA A 185 -8.99 -14.90 -6.55
C ALA A 185 -8.47 -15.41 -7.92
N LEU A 186 -9.12 -14.99 -9.02
CA LEU A 186 -8.62 -15.23 -10.37
C LEU A 186 -7.50 -14.23 -10.73
N ALA A 187 -7.70 -12.95 -10.40
CA ALA A 187 -6.75 -11.89 -10.75
C ALA A 187 -5.36 -12.11 -10.14
N MET A 188 -5.28 -12.65 -8.91
CA MET A 188 -4.00 -12.92 -8.23
C MET A 188 -3.18 -14.04 -8.88
N GLN A 189 -3.76 -14.84 -9.79
CA GLN A 189 -3.06 -15.89 -10.53
C GLN A 189 -2.36 -15.37 -11.80
N ILE A 190 -2.62 -14.11 -12.19
CA ILE A 190 -1.98 -13.51 -13.36
C ILE A 190 -0.55 -13.09 -12.99
N PRO A 191 0.47 -13.44 -13.81
CA PRO A 191 1.84 -13.01 -13.57
C PRO A 191 1.96 -11.49 -13.39
N GLY A 192 2.59 -11.07 -12.29
CA GLY A 192 2.73 -9.66 -11.92
C GLY A 192 1.49 -9.05 -11.23
N LYS A 193 0.52 -9.87 -10.79
CA LYS A 193 -0.64 -9.46 -9.97
C LYS A 193 -0.77 -10.27 -8.68
N GLU A 194 0.28 -10.95 -8.26
CA GLU A 194 0.31 -11.79 -7.06
C GLU A 194 -0.03 -10.97 -5.79
N GLU A 195 0.26 -9.67 -5.80
CA GLU A 195 -0.04 -8.70 -4.74
C GLU A 195 -1.53 -8.63 -4.38
N PHE A 196 -2.45 -9.04 -5.27
CA PHE A 196 -3.90 -9.06 -5.02
C PHE A 196 -4.27 -10.00 -3.87
N LYS A 197 -3.44 -11.02 -3.59
CA LYS A 197 -3.62 -11.90 -2.42
C LYS A 197 -3.61 -11.10 -1.10
N GLU A 198 -2.89 -9.99 -1.04
CA GLU A 198 -2.76 -9.16 0.16
C GLU A 198 -4.07 -8.46 0.53
N THR A 199 -4.87 -8.09 -0.48
CA THR A 199 -6.22 -7.56 -0.27
C THR A 199 -7.16 -8.63 0.25
N LEU A 200 -7.04 -9.88 -0.22
CA LEU A 200 -7.84 -10.99 0.29
C LEU A 200 -7.46 -11.35 1.72
N ARG A 201 -6.16 -11.36 2.05
CA ARG A 201 -5.68 -11.50 3.44
C ARG A 201 -6.24 -10.38 4.31
N TYR A 202 -6.17 -9.11 3.87
CA TYR A 202 -6.75 -7.98 4.61
C TYR A 202 -8.22 -8.21 4.95
N PHE A 203 -9.07 -8.49 3.95
CA PHE A 203 -10.49 -8.72 4.19
C PHE A 203 -10.75 -9.95 5.06
N THR A 204 -9.98 -11.03 4.88
CA THR A 204 -10.10 -12.23 5.72
C THR A 204 -9.80 -11.91 7.18
N THR A 205 -8.76 -11.12 7.46
CA THR A 205 -8.44 -10.65 8.81
C THR A 205 -9.55 -9.77 9.39
N ARG A 206 -10.14 -8.87 8.57
CA ARG A 206 -11.23 -7.97 9.00
C ARG A 206 -12.56 -8.68 9.30
N MET A 207 -12.73 -9.91 8.81
CA MET A 207 -13.95 -10.71 8.97
C MET A 207 -13.87 -11.73 10.13
N LYS A 208 -12.72 -11.82 10.79
CA LYS A 208 -12.56 -12.56 12.06
C LYS A 208 -13.07 -11.72 13.22
#